data_AF-A0A5J4RY10-F1
#
_entry.id   AF-A0A5J4RY10-F1
#
_cell.length_a   1.000
_cell.length_b   1.000
_cell.length_c   1.000
_cell.angle_alpha   90.00
_cell.angle_beta   90.00
_cell.angle_gamma   90.00
#
_symmetry.space_group_name_H-M   'P 1'
#
loop_
_entity.id
_entity.type
_entity.pdbx_description
1 polymer ?
#
loop_
_entity_poly.entity_id
_entity_poly.type
_entity_poly.pdbx_seq_one_letter_code
_entity_poly.pdbx_strand_id
1 'polypeptide(L)'
;MSYKRLNTMNNLIQNYELILKELTNLCSHITSFKQIRQPKLSDLELVALNLTAEYMSYNSELQLFRVIKDTYLDAKIERSVYNKRRRKLFDYTEKIRQRLSEKFSHLSNLFIIDSTPVEICKMSRAKRSSICSTEKIKPEFGYCAATKTHYFGYKLHAICDENAVVHSFDFTPVGVHDVNYLKDVKYALSSCELTSDKGYISADYQVDLFNQSQIKLSVPTRNNQLVRVELSKPKRRKRKRIETLFPSLKDNSP
;
A
#
# COMPACT_ATOMS: atom_id res chain seq x y z
N MET A 1 40.12 30.61 -10.66
CA MET A 1 39.84 29.97 -9.35
C MET A 1 38.89 28.81 -9.59
N SER A 2 39.42 27.59 -9.53
CA SER A 2 38.63 26.35 -9.65
C SER A 2 37.89 26.14 -8.33
N TYR A 3 36.58 26.34 -8.33
CA TYR A 3 35.73 25.86 -7.24
C TYR A 3 35.70 24.34 -7.31
N LYS A 4 36.58 23.69 -6.55
CA LYS A 4 36.38 22.31 -6.13
C LYS A 4 35.03 22.25 -5.42
N ARG A 5 33.98 21.78 -6.12
CA ARG A 5 32.79 21.25 -5.46
C ARG A 5 33.28 20.14 -4.53
N LEU A 6 33.31 20.43 -3.24
CA LEU A 6 33.45 19.41 -2.22
C LEU A 6 32.36 18.36 -2.50
N ASN A 7 32.77 17.10 -2.63
CA ASN A 7 31.90 15.93 -2.70
C ASN A 7 31.09 15.83 -1.39
N THR A 8 30.07 16.66 -1.22
CA THR A 8 28.93 16.29 -0.38
C THR A 8 28.30 15.09 -1.09
N MET A 9 28.61 13.88 -0.62
CA MET A 9 27.84 12.70 -0.98
C MET A 9 26.37 13.07 -0.82
N ASN A 10 25.66 13.05 -1.93
CA ASN A 10 24.26 13.39 -1.95
C ASN A 10 23.53 12.45 -0.99
N ASN A 11 22.79 12.99 -0.02
CA ASN A 11 22.02 12.22 0.96
C ASN A 11 21.12 11.17 0.27
N LEU A 12 20.64 11.46 -0.95
CA LEU A 12 19.94 10.49 -1.78
C LEU A 12 20.78 9.26 -2.12
N ILE A 13 22.05 9.43 -2.51
CA ILE A 13 22.91 8.31 -2.92
C ILE A 13 23.23 7.41 -1.72
N GLN A 14 23.49 8.00 -0.56
CA GLN A 14 23.73 7.24 0.67
C GLN A 14 22.52 6.39 1.06
N ASN A 15 21.32 6.99 1.11
CA ASN A 15 20.10 6.25 1.43
C ASN A 15 19.77 5.20 0.37
N TYR A 16 19.98 5.54 -0.91
CA TYR A 16 19.80 4.61 -2.02
C TYR A 16 20.69 3.37 -1.89
N GLU A 17 21.97 3.55 -1.58
CA GLU A 17 22.91 2.44 -1.42
C GLU A 17 22.56 1.56 -0.22
N LEU A 18 22.12 2.16 0.88
CA LEU A 18 21.65 1.42 2.06
C LEU A 18 20.39 0.60 1.75
N ILE A 19 19.38 1.23 1.14
CA ILE A 19 18.13 0.55 0.76
C ILE A 19 18.42 -0.57 -0.25
N LEU A 20 19.24 -0.31 -1.27
CA LEU A 20 19.61 -1.32 -2.26
C LEU A 20 20.34 -2.50 -1.63
N LYS A 21 21.25 -2.25 -0.68
CA LYS A 21 21.96 -3.31 0.05
C LYS A 21 20.98 -4.21 0.80
N GLU A 22 20.06 -3.64 1.56
CA GLU A 22 19.07 -4.40 2.31
C GLU A 22 18.11 -5.17 1.40
N LEU A 23 17.64 -4.54 0.32
CA LEU A 23 16.81 -5.23 -0.67
C LEU A 23 17.54 -6.37 -1.37
N THR A 24 18.84 -6.22 -1.65
CA THR A 24 19.64 -7.29 -2.23
C THR A 24 19.75 -8.49 -1.28
N ASN A 25 19.96 -8.22 0.01
CA ASN A 25 20.02 -9.26 1.04
C ASN A 25 18.69 -10.00 1.19
N LEU A 26 17.56 -9.28 1.14
CA LEU A 26 16.24 -9.82 1.44
C LEU A 26 15.52 -10.41 0.23
N CYS A 27 15.77 -9.87 -0.97
CA CYS A 27 14.93 -10.04 -2.15
C CYS A 27 15.70 -10.46 -3.43
N SER A 28 17.00 -10.75 -3.36
CA SER A 28 17.80 -11.16 -4.54
C SER A 28 17.27 -12.40 -5.28
N HIS A 29 16.59 -13.30 -4.58
CA HIS A 29 15.95 -14.49 -5.16
C HIS A 29 14.63 -14.18 -5.89
N ILE A 30 14.05 -13.00 -5.67
CA ILE A 30 12.81 -12.58 -6.34
C ILE A 30 13.15 -12.14 -7.75
N THR A 31 12.61 -12.86 -8.73
CA THR A 31 12.84 -12.59 -10.14
C THR A 31 11.80 -11.61 -10.71
N SER A 32 12.30 -10.64 -11.48
CA SER A 32 11.48 -9.75 -12.30
C SER A 32 11.15 -10.42 -13.65
N PHE A 33 10.28 -9.78 -14.43
CA PHE A 33 9.98 -10.20 -15.79
C PHE A 33 11.23 -10.13 -16.68
N LYS A 34 11.32 -11.03 -17.67
CA LYS A 34 12.45 -11.08 -18.57
C LYS A 34 12.46 -9.86 -19.49
N GLN A 35 13.52 -9.06 -19.44
CA GLN A 35 13.73 -7.95 -20.36
C GLN A 35 14.54 -8.41 -21.57
N ILE A 36 14.09 -8.03 -22.77
CA ILE A 36 14.79 -8.35 -24.02
C ILE A 36 16.14 -7.62 -24.09
N ARG A 37 16.15 -6.34 -23.71
CA ARG A 37 17.36 -5.51 -23.64
C ARG A 37 17.72 -5.28 -22.18
N GLN A 38 18.96 -5.57 -21.81
CA GLN A 38 19.44 -5.36 -20.45
C GLN A 38 19.59 -3.86 -20.16
N PRO A 39 18.88 -3.31 -19.18
CA PRO A 39 18.99 -1.91 -18.81
C PRO A 39 20.26 -1.64 -18.00
N LYS A 40 20.77 -0.40 -18.04
CA LYS A 40 21.92 0.02 -17.21
C LYS A 40 21.62 0.03 -15.71
N LEU A 41 20.35 0.20 -15.36
CA LEU A 41 19.82 0.13 -13.99
C LEU A 41 18.93 -1.11 -13.93
N SER A 42 19.27 -2.09 -13.10
CA SER A 42 18.44 -3.30 -12.91
C SER A 42 17.06 -2.97 -12.34
N ASP A 43 16.16 -3.96 -12.34
CA ASP A 43 14.82 -3.77 -11.80
C ASP A 43 14.83 -3.58 -10.28
N LEU A 44 15.70 -4.29 -9.55
CA LEU A 44 15.88 -4.12 -8.11
C LEU A 44 16.47 -2.75 -7.77
N GLU A 45 17.47 -2.28 -8.53
CA GLU A 45 18.00 -0.92 -8.41
C GLU A 45 16.92 0.14 -8.66
N LEU A 46 16.02 -0.07 -9.63
CA LEU A 46 14.92 0.86 -9.88
C LEU A 46 13.93 0.90 -8.70
N VAL A 47 13.57 -0.27 -8.15
CA VAL A 47 12.72 -0.35 -6.95
C VAL A 47 13.38 0.33 -5.76
N ALA A 48 14.68 0.11 -5.54
CA ALA A 48 15.44 0.79 -4.50
C ALA A 48 15.41 2.32 -4.66
N LEU A 49 15.58 2.81 -5.89
CA LEU A 49 15.50 4.24 -6.19
C LEU A 49 14.10 4.80 -5.92
N ASN A 50 13.04 4.06 -6.27
CA ASN A 50 11.67 4.47 -5.98
C ASN A 50 11.40 4.57 -4.47
N LEU A 51 11.79 3.54 -3.71
CA LEU A 51 11.65 3.54 -2.25
C LEU A 51 12.46 4.65 -1.59
N THR A 52 13.66 4.93 -2.10
CA THR A 52 14.48 6.06 -1.63
C THR A 52 13.79 7.39 -1.88
N ALA A 53 13.18 7.56 -3.06
CA ALA A 53 12.45 8.77 -3.38
C ALA A 53 11.25 8.98 -2.45
N GLU A 54 10.49 7.93 -2.16
CA GLU A 54 9.37 7.94 -1.22
C GLU A 54 9.84 8.23 0.22
N TYR A 55 10.88 7.53 0.68
CA TYR A 55 11.48 7.74 2.01
C TYR A 55 11.94 9.19 2.22
N MET A 56 12.54 9.79 1.19
CA MET A 56 13.01 11.17 1.23
C MET A 56 11.93 12.21 0.87
N SER A 57 10.66 11.78 0.70
CA SER A 57 9.52 12.65 0.36
C SER A 57 9.70 13.43 -0.95
N TYR A 58 10.36 12.83 -1.95
CA TYR A 58 10.45 13.39 -3.30
C TYR A 58 9.18 13.09 -4.10
N ASN A 59 8.16 13.92 -3.87
CA ASN A 59 6.82 13.77 -4.44
C ASN A 59 6.73 14.13 -5.94
N SER A 60 7.83 14.51 -6.59
CA SER A 60 7.84 14.74 -8.03
C SER A 60 9.07 14.13 -8.69
N GLU A 61 8.85 13.48 -9.83
CA GLU A 61 9.91 12.90 -10.65
C GLU A 61 10.89 13.98 -11.11
N LEU A 62 10.40 15.20 -11.37
CA LEU A 62 11.26 16.33 -11.70
C LEU A 62 12.23 16.65 -10.56
N GLN A 63 11.75 16.67 -9.31
CA GLN A 63 12.61 16.90 -8.14
C GLN A 63 13.60 15.76 -7.95
N LEU A 64 13.15 14.50 -8.06
CA LEU A 64 14.04 13.33 -7.99
C LEU A 64 15.19 13.44 -9.01
N PHE A 65 14.87 13.76 -10.27
CA PHE A 65 15.88 13.89 -11.32
C PHE A 65 16.76 15.15 -11.20
N ARG A 66 16.31 16.20 -10.51
CA ARG A 66 17.18 17.33 -10.13
C ARG A 66 18.22 16.90 -9.09
N VAL A 67 17.85 16.04 -8.15
CA VAL A 67 18.74 15.53 -7.10
C VAL A 67 19.68 14.46 -7.66
N ILE A 68 19.23 13.63 -8.59
CA ILE A 68 20.06 12.63 -9.27
C ILE A 68 21.11 13.27 -10.20
N LYS A 69 20.87 14.49 -10.70
CA LYS A 69 21.78 15.18 -11.61
C LYS A 69 23.19 15.29 -11.02
N ASP A 70 24.20 15.15 -11.86
CA ASP A 70 25.62 15.16 -11.48
C ASP A 70 26.04 13.99 -10.54
N THR A 71 25.21 12.95 -10.38
CA THR A 71 25.57 11.70 -9.69
C THR A 71 25.77 10.55 -10.67
N TYR A 72 26.27 9.39 -10.21
CA TYR A 72 26.41 8.22 -11.08
C TYR A 72 25.07 7.67 -11.60
N LEU A 73 23.96 7.95 -10.91
CA LEU A 73 22.62 7.53 -11.33
C LEU A 73 22.13 8.31 -12.57
N ASP A 74 22.63 9.52 -12.78
CA ASP A 74 22.29 10.38 -13.94
C ASP A 74 22.62 9.69 -15.27
N ALA A 75 23.76 8.97 -15.32
CA ALA A 75 24.18 8.20 -16.49
C ALA A 75 23.47 6.84 -16.65
N LYS A 76 22.78 6.36 -15.61
CA LYS A 76 22.14 5.03 -15.57
C LYS A 76 20.70 5.04 -16.06
N ILE A 77 19.93 6.11 -15.85
CA ILE A 77 18.51 6.13 -16.22
C ILE A 77 18.02 7.52 -16.59
N GLU A 78 17.22 7.60 -17.66
CA GLU A 78 16.53 8.82 -18.07
C GLU A 78 15.10 8.85 -17.48
N ARG A 79 14.57 10.04 -17.20
CA ARG A 79 13.28 10.24 -16.51
C ARG A 79 12.10 9.53 -17.17
N SER A 80 11.95 9.65 -18.49
CA SER A 80 10.87 8.99 -19.22
C SER A 80 11.01 7.46 -19.17
N VAL A 81 12.23 6.93 -19.23
CA VAL A 81 12.52 5.49 -19.08
C VAL A 81 12.20 5.01 -17.66
N TYR A 82 12.60 5.77 -16.63
CA TYR A 82 12.27 5.50 -15.23
C TYR A 82 10.75 5.37 -15.05
N ASN A 83 9.95 6.33 -15.53
CA ASN A 83 8.49 6.28 -15.38
C ASN A 83 7.84 5.11 -16.11
N LYS A 84 8.32 4.78 -17.31
CA LYS A 84 7.81 3.64 -18.08
C LYS A 84 8.13 2.33 -17.39
N ARG A 85 9.33 2.19 -16.81
CA ARG A 85 9.75 0.97 -16.12
C ARG A 85 9.11 0.85 -14.75
N ARG A 86 9.04 1.92 -13.95
CA ARG A 86 8.35 1.94 -12.65
C ARG A 86 6.93 1.37 -12.76
N ARG A 87 6.15 1.84 -13.74
CA ARG A 87 4.78 1.33 -13.98
C ARG A 87 4.71 -0.15 -14.34
N LYS A 88 5.70 -0.67 -15.09
CA LYS A 88 5.77 -2.10 -15.44
C LYS A 88 6.23 -2.99 -14.29
N LEU A 89 6.85 -2.40 -13.26
CA LEU A 89 7.40 -3.12 -12.12
C LEU A 89 6.40 -3.28 -10.97
N PHE A 90 5.12 -3.01 -11.18
CA PHE A 90 4.09 -3.14 -10.15
C PHE A 90 4.11 -4.53 -9.48
N ASP A 91 3.95 -5.61 -10.27
CA ASP A 91 3.94 -6.98 -9.74
C ASP A 91 5.26 -7.36 -9.04
N TYR A 92 6.38 -6.85 -9.56
CA TYR A 92 7.70 -7.11 -8.97
C TYR A 92 7.87 -6.39 -7.62
N THR A 93 7.41 -5.15 -7.55
CA THR A 93 7.42 -4.33 -6.34
C THR A 93 6.48 -4.91 -5.30
N GLU A 94 5.33 -5.46 -5.71
CA GLU A 94 4.38 -6.13 -4.81
C GLU A 94 5.00 -7.39 -4.18
N LYS A 95 5.72 -8.21 -4.95
CA LYS A 95 6.47 -9.36 -4.40
C LYS A 95 7.52 -8.92 -3.37
N ILE A 96 8.24 -7.83 -3.65
CA ILE A 96 9.20 -7.25 -2.71
C ILE A 96 8.47 -6.76 -1.44
N ARG A 97 7.35 -6.04 -1.58
CA ARG A 97 6.53 -5.58 -0.46
C ARG A 97 6.06 -6.74 0.41
N GLN A 98 5.51 -7.81 -0.19
CA GLN A 98 5.08 -9.01 0.51
C GLN A 98 6.24 -9.62 1.31
N ARG A 99 7.41 -9.76 0.68
CA ARG A 99 8.61 -10.29 1.33
C ARG A 99 9.06 -9.45 2.51
N LEU A 100 9.03 -8.12 2.38
CA LEU A 100 9.32 -7.20 3.48
C LEU A 100 8.29 -7.36 4.59
N SER A 101 7.01 -7.41 4.25
CA SER A 101 5.91 -7.55 5.21
C SER A 101 6.00 -8.82 6.04
N GLU A 102 6.36 -9.95 5.43
CA GLU A 102 6.62 -11.21 6.14
C GLU A 102 7.72 -11.09 7.20
N LYS A 103 8.72 -10.22 6.99
CA LYS A 103 9.76 -9.98 7.99
C LYS A 103 9.26 -9.20 9.21
N PHE A 104 8.20 -8.40 9.04
CA PHE A 104 7.61 -7.60 10.11
C PHE A 104 6.40 -8.25 10.76
N SER A 105 5.75 -9.23 10.12
CA SER A 105 4.49 -9.83 10.59
C SER A 105 4.60 -10.43 12.00
N HIS A 106 5.71 -11.09 12.32
CA HIS A 106 5.96 -11.69 13.63
C HIS A 106 6.17 -10.68 14.77
N LEU A 107 6.36 -9.39 14.45
CA LEU A 107 6.59 -8.35 15.44
C LEU A 107 5.29 -7.79 16.03
N SER A 108 4.14 -8.13 15.43
CA SER A 108 2.86 -7.50 15.73
C SER A 108 1.79 -8.57 15.98
N ASN A 109 1.12 -8.48 17.14
CA ASN A 109 -0.05 -9.31 17.46
C ASN A 109 -1.38 -8.55 17.28
N LEU A 110 -1.30 -7.28 16.88
CA LEU A 110 -2.45 -6.41 16.65
C LEU A 110 -2.42 -5.89 15.22
N PHE A 111 -3.46 -6.27 14.48
CA PHE A 111 -3.73 -5.82 13.13
C PHE A 111 -4.98 -4.98 13.10
N ILE A 112 -5.07 -4.14 12.07
CA ILE A 112 -6.19 -3.25 11.85
C ILE A 112 -6.58 -3.37 10.39
N ILE A 113 -7.89 -3.53 10.17
CA ILE A 113 -8.49 -3.59 8.85
C ILE A 113 -9.42 -2.39 8.69
N ASP A 114 -9.26 -1.68 7.58
CA ASP A 114 -10.07 -0.52 7.25
C ASP A 114 -10.22 -0.40 5.74
N SER A 115 -11.21 0.38 5.31
CA SER A 115 -11.44 0.63 3.90
C SER A 115 -11.57 2.11 3.58
N THR A 116 -11.18 2.48 2.38
CA THR A 116 -11.31 3.85 1.88
C THR A 116 -11.87 3.85 0.46
N PRO A 117 -12.68 4.86 0.09
CA PRO A 117 -13.05 5.05 -1.31
C PRO A 117 -11.83 5.41 -2.16
N VAL A 118 -11.77 4.86 -3.37
CA VAL A 118 -10.83 5.23 -4.44
C VAL A 118 -11.65 5.69 -5.63
N GLU A 119 -11.66 7.02 -5.86
CA GLU A 119 -12.35 7.65 -6.99
C GLU A 119 -11.49 7.49 -8.25
N ILE A 120 -12.06 6.89 -9.30
CA ILE A 120 -11.34 6.68 -10.57
C ILE A 120 -11.45 7.91 -11.47
N CYS A 121 -12.63 8.52 -11.49
CA CYS A 121 -12.87 9.74 -12.24
C CYS A 121 -14.00 10.54 -11.62
N LYS A 122 -14.06 11.83 -11.99
CA LYS A 122 -15.17 12.70 -11.60
C LYS A 122 -16.49 12.18 -12.15
N MET A 123 -17.55 12.38 -11.38
CA MET A 123 -18.91 11.93 -11.67
C MET A 123 -19.40 12.27 -13.09
N SER A 124 -19.00 13.43 -13.62
CA SER A 124 -19.32 13.90 -14.98
C SER A 124 -18.73 13.04 -16.11
N ARG A 125 -17.76 12.17 -15.81
CA ARG A 125 -17.10 11.26 -16.75
C ARG A 125 -17.44 9.80 -16.51
N ALA A 126 -18.01 9.46 -15.36
CA ALA A 126 -18.27 8.09 -14.92
C ALA A 126 -19.00 7.24 -15.98
N LYS A 127 -20.11 7.76 -16.54
CA LYS A 127 -20.92 7.04 -17.56
C LYS A 127 -20.17 6.74 -18.86
N ARG A 128 -19.06 7.43 -19.13
CA ARG A 128 -18.24 7.27 -20.35
C ARG A 128 -16.91 6.57 -20.08
N SER A 129 -16.65 6.23 -18.82
CA SER A 129 -15.37 5.66 -18.40
C SER A 129 -15.34 4.16 -18.64
N SER A 130 -14.36 3.70 -19.43
CA SER A 130 -14.03 2.26 -19.60
C SER A 130 -12.71 1.88 -18.91
N ILE A 131 -12.04 2.83 -18.24
CA ILE A 131 -10.75 2.61 -17.60
C ILE A 131 -10.91 1.87 -16.27
N CYS A 132 -9.85 1.20 -15.82
CA CYS A 132 -9.78 0.51 -14.53
C CYS A 132 -10.90 -0.52 -14.32
N SER A 133 -11.48 -1.06 -15.39
CA SER A 133 -12.40 -2.19 -15.38
C SER A 133 -11.64 -3.45 -15.76
N THR A 134 -11.90 -4.56 -15.06
CA THR A 134 -11.33 -5.87 -15.37
C THR A 134 -12.44 -6.87 -15.66
N GLU A 135 -12.09 -8.11 -16.01
CA GLU A 135 -13.06 -9.22 -16.14
C GLU A 135 -13.71 -9.57 -14.80
N LYS A 136 -12.98 -9.38 -13.68
CA LYS A 136 -13.41 -9.78 -12.34
C LYS A 136 -14.25 -8.72 -11.63
N ILE A 137 -13.81 -7.46 -11.71
CA ILE A 137 -14.43 -6.33 -11.00
C ILE A 137 -14.54 -5.11 -11.92
N LYS A 138 -15.59 -4.31 -11.68
CA LYS A 138 -15.88 -3.06 -12.39
C LYS A 138 -16.15 -1.93 -11.41
N PRO A 139 -15.84 -0.68 -11.77
CA PRO A 139 -16.11 0.43 -10.87
C PRO A 139 -17.59 0.74 -10.82
N GLU A 140 -18.05 1.15 -9.65
CA GLU A 140 -19.46 1.42 -9.36
C GLU A 140 -19.65 2.77 -8.70
N PHE A 141 -20.88 3.27 -8.76
CA PHE A 141 -21.27 4.44 -8.01
C PHE A 141 -21.50 4.05 -6.55
N GLY A 142 -21.03 4.89 -5.63
CA GLY A 142 -21.55 4.83 -4.27
C GLY A 142 -21.18 6.03 -3.45
N TYR A 143 -21.34 5.88 -2.14
CA TYR A 143 -21.32 6.97 -1.20
C TYR A 143 -20.37 6.66 -0.05
N CYS A 144 -19.43 7.56 0.20
CA CYS A 144 -18.58 7.49 1.38
C CYS A 144 -19.22 8.31 2.50
N ALA A 145 -19.69 7.64 3.55
CA ALA A 145 -20.31 8.30 4.70
C ALA A 145 -19.32 9.17 5.50
N ALA A 146 -18.04 8.79 5.55
CA ALA A 146 -17.01 9.54 6.27
C ALA A 146 -16.76 10.92 5.67
N THR A 147 -16.72 11.03 4.35
CA THR A 147 -16.52 12.30 3.62
C THR A 147 -17.83 12.95 3.18
N LYS A 148 -18.96 12.25 3.30
CA LYS A 148 -20.28 12.64 2.81
C LYS A 148 -20.34 12.90 1.30
N THR A 149 -19.56 12.17 0.51
CA THR A 149 -19.45 12.38 -0.94
C THR A 149 -19.84 11.14 -1.74
N HIS A 150 -20.52 11.36 -2.86
CA HIS A 150 -20.68 10.34 -3.90
C HIS A 150 -19.40 10.24 -4.72
N TYR A 151 -19.04 9.02 -5.12
CA TYR A 151 -17.89 8.75 -5.98
C TYR A 151 -18.19 7.61 -6.95
N PHE A 152 -17.42 7.56 -8.03
CA PHE A 152 -17.40 6.45 -8.96
C PHE A 152 -16.04 5.77 -8.91
N GLY A 153 -16.00 4.50 -8.50
CA GLY A 153 -14.74 3.79 -8.35
C GLY A 153 -14.84 2.51 -7.53
N TYR A 154 -13.89 2.32 -6.62
CA TYR A 154 -13.75 1.11 -5.79
C TYR A 154 -13.63 1.44 -4.31
N LYS A 155 -13.72 0.42 -3.47
CA LYS A 155 -13.23 0.46 -2.09
C LYS A 155 -11.87 -0.23 -2.04
N LEU A 156 -10.86 0.46 -1.53
CA LEU A 156 -9.58 -0.12 -1.18
C LEU A 156 -9.66 -0.58 0.28
N HIS A 157 -9.52 -1.87 0.50
CA HIS A 157 -9.35 -2.45 1.83
C HIS A 157 -7.87 -2.67 2.08
N ALA A 158 -7.41 -2.39 3.30
CA ALA A 158 -6.04 -2.67 3.69
C ALA A 158 -5.99 -3.24 5.10
N ILE A 159 -5.05 -4.17 5.31
CA ILE A 159 -4.67 -4.70 6.61
C ILE A 159 -3.31 -4.13 6.95
N CYS A 160 -3.23 -3.43 8.08
CA CYS A 160 -1.98 -2.90 8.59
C CYS A 160 -1.75 -3.40 10.01
N ASP A 161 -0.50 -3.50 10.42
CA ASP A 161 -0.18 -3.74 11.82
C ASP A 161 -0.13 -2.45 12.66
N GLU A 162 0.12 -2.60 13.95
CA GLU A 162 0.24 -1.47 14.87
C GLU A 162 1.40 -0.51 14.60
N ASN A 163 2.37 -0.93 13.79
CA ASN A 163 3.51 -0.16 13.32
C ASN A 163 3.27 0.50 11.96
N ALA A 164 2.03 0.43 11.45
CA ALA A 164 1.62 1.01 10.18
C ALA A 164 2.25 0.30 8.95
N VAL A 165 2.72 -0.94 9.11
CA VAL A 165 3.16 -1.77 7.98
C VAL A 165 1.94 -2.38 7.31
N VAL A 166 1.80 -2.19 6.00
CA VAL A 166 0.71 -2.77 5.20
C VAL A 166 1.05 -4.22 4.89
N HIS A 167 0.21 -5.15 5.35
CA HIS A 167 0.37 -6.59 5.14
C HIS A 167 -0.34 -7.07 3.88
N SER A 168 -1.57 -6.63 3.69
CA SER A 168 -2.34 -6.90 2.48
C SER A 168 -3.24 -5.71 2.15
N PHE A 169 -3.62 -5.61 0.88
CA PHE A 169 -4.65 -4.70 0.42
C PHE A 169 -5.35 -5.29 -0.80
N ASP A 170 -6.60 -4.93 -1.02
CA ASP A 170 -7.37 -5.36 -2.19
C ASP A 170 -8.51 -4.38 -2.51
N PHE A 171 -9.07 -4.50 -3.71
CA PHE A 171 -10.15 -3.67 -4.20
C PHE A 171 -11.47 -4.46 -4.29
N THR A 172 -12.55 -3.83 -3.84
CA THR A 172 -13.91 -4.32 -4.08
C THR A 172 -14.76 -3.27 -4.80
N PRO A 173 -15.75 -3.67 -5.63
CA PRO A 173 -16.79 -2.76 -6.11
C PRO A 173 -17.53 -2.10 -4.95
N VAL A 174 -18.05 -0.89 -5.18
CA VAL A 174 -18.63 -0.08 -4.09
C VAL A 174 -19.86 -0.74 -3.45
N GLY A 175 -20.65 -1.49 -4.21
CA GLY A 175 -21.81 -2.22 -3.69
C GLY A 175 -21.45 -3.39 -2.76
N VAL A 176 -20.20 -3.84 -2.72
CA VAL A 176 -19.78 -4.97 -1.88
C VAL A 176 -19.65 -4.52 -0.43
N HIS A 177 -20.24 -5.30 0.49
CA HIS A 177 -20.10 -5.08 1.93
C HIS A 177 -18.68 -5.38 2.41
N ASP A 178 -18.13 -4.49 3.25
CA ASP A 178 -16.73 -4.55 3.70
C ASP A 178 -16.40 -5.86 4.45
N VAL A 179 -17.39 -6.41 5.16
CA VAL A 179 -17.34 -7.75 5.78
C VAL A 179 -16.85 -8.84 4.82
N ASN A 180 -17.17 -8.77 3.52
CA ASN A 180 -16.77 -9.81 2.57
C ASN A 180 -15.25 -9.89 2.39
N TYR A 181 -14.52 -8.81 2.66
CA TYR A 181 -13.07 -8.82 2.64
C TYR A 181 -12.49 -9.73 3.74
N LEU A 182 -13.22 -10.00 4.82
CA LEU A 182 -12.80 -10.91 5.90
C LEU A 182 -12.61 -12.37 5.44
N LYS A 183 -13.23 -12.76 4.32
CA LYS A 183 -13.12 -14.12 3.77
C LYS A 183 -11.68 -14.57 3.55
N ASP A 184 -10.83 -13.66 3.08
CA ASP A 184 -9.46 -13.99 2.72
C ASP A 184 -8.46 -13.71 3.85
N VAL A 185 -8.87 -12.95 4.87
CA VAL A 185 -8.02 -12.54 6.00
C VAL A 185 -7.51 -13.74 6.80
N LYS A 186 -8.33 -14.78 6.94
CA LYS A 186 -7.96 -16.02 7.65
C LYS A 186 -6.76 -16.74 7.06
N TYR A 187 -6.48 -16.55 5.76
CA TYR A 187 -5.33 -17.16 5.10
C TYR A 187 -4.07 -16.30 5.23
N ALA A 188 -4.23 -15.01 5.52
CA ALA A 188 -3.13 -14.05 5.61
C ALA A 188 -2.60 -13.87 7.04
N LEU A 189 -3.44 -14.07 8.06
CA LEU A 189 -3.10 -13.86 9.46
C LEU A 189 -3.41 -15.10 10.29
N SER A 190 -2.76 -15.23 11.45
CA SER A 190 -3.12 -16.23 12.46
C SER A 190 -2.74 -15.76 13.86
N SER A 191 -3.42 -16.29 14.89
CA SER A 191 -3.13 -16.08 16.31
C SER A 191 -2.95 -14.62 16.72
N CYS A 192 -3.84 -13.73 16.26
CA CYS A 192 -3.71 -12.29 16.47
C CYS A 192 -5.05 -11.62 16.80
N GLU A 193 -5.00 -10.35 17.20
CA GLU A 193 -6.17 -9.49 17.32
C GLU A 193 -6.32 -8.63 16.07
N LEU A 194 -7.51 -8.64 15.46
CA LEU A 194 -7.87 -7.83 14.31
C LEU A 194 -8.88 -6.76 14.71
N THR A 195 -8.52 -5.49 14.63
CA THR A 195 -9.40 -4.36 14.96
C THR A 195 -10.00 -3.76 13.69
N SER A 196 -11.30 -3.45 13.71
CA SER A 196 -11.97 -2.87 12.54
C SER A 196 -13.00 -1.80 12.91
N ASP A 197 -13.63 -1.23 11.88
CA ASP A 197 -14.76 -0.32 12.03
C ASP A 197 -16.11 -1.06 11.97
N LYS A 198 -17.22 -0.33 12.12
CA LYS A 198 -18.57 -0.92 12.17
C LYS A 198 -19.02 -1.56 10.84
N GLY A 199 -18.32 -1.29 9.74
CA GLY A 199 -18.55 -1.90 8.43
C GLY A 199 -18.20 -3.39 8.40
N TYR A 200 -17.37 -3.86 9.36
CA TYR A 200 -16.89 -5.23 9.48
C TYR A 200 -17.59 -6.08 10.56
N ILE A 201 -18.73 -5.62 11.09
CA ILE A 201 -19.50 -6.39 12.09
C ILE A 201 -20.15 -7.60 11.42
N SER A 202 -19.75 -8.81 11.80
CA SER A 202 -20.43 -10.05 11.44
C SER A 202 -20.15 -11.17 12.42
N ALA A 203 -21.20 -11.78 12.98
CA ALA A 203 -21.05 -12.90 13.92
C ALA A 203 -20.41 -14.13 13.24
N ASP A 204 -20.87 -14.47 12.04
CA ASP A 204 -20.38 -15.65 11.31
C ASP A 204 -18.88 -15.56 11.03
N TYR A 205 -18.38 -14.42 10.52
CA TYR A 205 -16.94 -14.21 10.32
C TYR A 205 -16.16 -14.13 11.62
N GLN A 206 -16.71 -13.60 12.71
CA GLN A 206 -16.02 -13.63 14.00
C GLN A 206 -15.74 -15.06 14.45
N VAL A 207 -16.73 -15.95 14.31
CA VAL A 207 -16.60 -17.38 14.64
C VAL A 207 -15.66 -18.08 13.67
N ASP A 208 -15.80 -17.84 12.35
CA ASP A 208 -14.95 -18.44 11.31
C ASP A 208 -13.47 -18.07 11.49
N LEU A 209 -13.18 -16.78 11.68
CA LEU A 209 -11.83 -16.24 11.90
C LEU A 209 -11.18 -16.81 13.17
N PHE A 210 -11.96 -16.94 14.25
CA PHE A 210 -11.47 -17.49 15.50
C PHE A 210 -11.19 -19.00 15.37
N ASN A 211 -12.13 -19.75 14.82
CA ASN A 211 -12.00 -21.21 14.72
C ASN A 211 -10.90 -21.65 13.76
N GLN A 212 -10.74 -20.97 12.62
CA GLN A 212 -9.79 -21.39 11.58
C GLN A 212 -8.38 -20.88 11.83
N SER A 213 -8.23 -19.65 12.35
CA SER A 213 -6.93 -18.99 12.41
C SER A 213 -6.63 -18.35 13.77
N GLN A 214 -7.46 -18.58 14.80
CA GLN A 214 -7.31 -17.96 16.13
C GLN A 214 -7.26 -16.43 16.07
N ILE A 215 -7.97 -15.83 15.10
CA ILE A 215 -8.04 -14.37 14.95
C ILE A 215 -9.21 -13.85 15.78
N LYS A 216 -8.91 -12.97 16.74
CA LYS A 216 -9.92 -12.27 17.53
C LYS A 216 -10.32 -10.97 16.84
N LEU A 217 -11.49 -10.95 16.20
CA LEU A 217 -12.01 -9.74 15.55
C LEU A 217 -12.69 -8.81 16.58
N SER A 218 -12.09 -7.65 16.79
CA SER A 218 -12.52 -6.60 17.72
C SER A 218 -13.16 -5.43 16.97
N VAL A 219 -14.49 -5.37 17.02
CA VAL A 219 -15.28 -4.35 16.33
C VAL A 219 -16.11 -3.55 17.34
N PRO A 220 -16.17 -2.21 17.24
CA PRO A 220 -17.07 -1.44 18.10
C PRO A 220 -18.54 -1.75 17.76
N THR A 221 -19.41 -1.79 18.76
CA THR A 221 -20.83 -2.09 18.58
C THR A 221 -21.59 -0.96 17.89
N ARG A 222 -22.70 -1.29 17.21
CA ARG A 222 -23.64 -0.29 16.70
C ARG A 222 -24.38 0.37 17.87
N ASN A 223 -24.88 1.59 17.65
CA ASN A 223 -25.58 2.34 18.70
C ASN A 223 -26.85 1.63 19.18
N ASN A 224 -27.41 0.74 18.35
CA ASN A 224 -28.67 0.03 18.62
C ASN A 224 -28.46 -1.34 19.27
N GLN A 225 -27.23 -1.70 19.67
CA GLN A 225 -26.93 -2.97 20.35
C GLN A 225 -26.98 -2.79 21.87
N LEU A 226 -27.57 -3.77 22.55
CA LEU A 226 -27.82 -3.74 24.01
C LEU A 226 -26.52 -3.68 24.83
N VAL A 227 -25.49 -4.39 24.40
CA VAL A 227 -24.17 -4.37 25.04
C VAL A 227 -23.25 -3.49 24.21
N ARG A 228 -22.70 -2.45 24.83
CA ARG A 228 -21.81 -1.51 24.16
C ARG A 228 -20.37 -1.94 24.31
N VAL A 229 -19.75 -2.34 23.20
CA VAL A 229 -18.32 -2.62 23.13
C VAL A 229 -17.65 -1.47 22.41
N GLU A 230 -16.72 -0.83 23.10
CA GLU A 230 -15.94 0.27 22.56
C GLU A 230 -14.47 -0.12 22.43
N LEU A 231 -13.84 0.28 21.32
CA LEU A 231 -12.39 0.13 21.19
C LEU A 231 -11.68 0.97 22.26
N SER A 232 -10.61 0.45 22.84
CA SER A 232 -9.78 1.19 23.80
C SER A 232 -9.16 2.44 23.14
N LYS A 233 -8.84 3.47 23.94
CA LYS A 233 -8.20 4.70 23.43
C LYS A 233 -6.94 4.41 22.58
N PRO A 234 -6.03 3.50 22.97
CA PRO A 234 -4.88 3.13 22.13
C PRO A 234 -5.27 2.56 20.77
N LYS A 235 -6.26 1.65 20.72
CA LYS A 235 -6.74 1.04 19.47
C LYS A 235 -7.33 2.06 18.52
N ARG A 236 -8.13 3.02 19.03
CA ARG A 236 -8.66 4.13 18.22
C ARG A 236 -7.54 5.01 17.65
N ARG A 237 -6.50 5.31 18.44
CA ARG A 237 -5.34 6.09 17.97
C ARG A 237 -4.56 5.37 16.87
N LYS A 238 -4.34 4.06 17.03
CA LYS A 238 -3.67 3.24 16.01
C LYS A 238 -4.48 3.17 14.72
N ARG A 239 -5.81 3.00 14.80
CA ARG A 239 -6.69 3.03 13.61
C ARG A 239 -6.61 4.36 12.86
N LYS A 240 -6.61 5.49 13.57
CA LYS A 240 -6.43 6.81 12.94
C LYS A 240 -5.08 6.97 12.23
N ARG A 241 -4.03 6.26 12.63
CA ARG A 241 -2.74 6.31 11.90
C ARG A 241 -2.86 5.65 10.54
N ILE A 242 -3.66 4.59 10.40
CA ILE A 242 -3.86 3.92 9.12
C ILE A 242 -4.62 4.79 8.13
N GLU A 243 -5.53 5.65 8.62
CA GLU A 243 -6.17 6.67 7.77
C GLU A 243 -5.14 7.57 7.06
N THR A 244 -3.95 7.77 7.65
CA THR A 244 -2.86 8.55 7.04
C THR A 244 -2.03 7.78 6.01
N LEU A 245 -2.14 6.44 5.96
CA LEU A 245 -1.49 5.60 4.95
C LEU A 245 -2.27 5.55 3.64
N PHE A 246 -3.60 5.69 3.71
CA PHE A 246 -4.48 5.56 2.55
C PHE A 246 -4.17 6.52 1.40
N PRO A 247 -3.80 7.79 1.63
CA PRO A 247 -3.37 8.67 0.54
C PRO A 247 -2.19 8.07 -0.26
N SER A 248 -1.14 7.62 0.42
CA SER A 248 0.04 7.03 -0.23
C SER A 248 -0.30 5.74 -0.99
N LEU A 249 -1.19 4.90 -0.45
CA LEU A 249 -1.65 3.69 -1.14
C LEU A 249 -2.45 4.00 -2.42
N LYS A 250 -3.23 5.10 -2.41
CA LYS A 250 -3.98 5.52 -3.61
C LYS A 250 -3.07 6.06 -4.69
N ASP A 251 -2.09 6.88 -4.33
CA ASP A 251 -1.14 7.47 -5.29
C ASP A 251 -0.27 6.40 -5.98
N ASN A 252 0.02 5.31 -5.27
CA ASN A 252 0.84 4.20 -5.75
C ASN A 252 0.04 2.99 -6.27
N SER A 253 -1.29 3.08 -6.28
CA SER A 253 -2.14 2.02 -6.85
C SER A 253 -2.10 2.03 -8.39
N PRO A 254 -2.18 0.84 -9.04
CA PRO A 254 -1.97 0.69 -10.48
C PRO A 254 -3.11 1.22 -11.35
#